data_AF-A0ABC8T6T4-F1
#
_entry.id   AF-A0ABC8T6T4-F1
#
_cell.length_a   1.000
_cell.length_b   1.000
_cell.length_c   1.000
_cell.angle_alpha   90.00
_cell.angle_beta   90.00
_cell.angle_gamma   90.00
#
_symmetry.space_group_name_H-M   'P 1'
#
loop_
_entity.id
_entity.type
_entity.pdbx_description
1 polymer ?
#
loop_
_entity_poly.entity_id
_entity_poly.type
_entity_poly.pdbx_seq_one_letter_code
_entity_poly.pdbx_strand_id
1 'polypeptide(L)'
;MAVQKHMYPFIIIIILSFISCNTSLRDGPSHSKYVQEESGFDFENSAKLQTGIYGFKTFQRLAASANTINVDDFGAKGDGTHDDTQAFQMAWQKACSSTGAILVVPQKKNYLLKPIRFSGPCKSKLTMQ
;
A
#
# COMPACT_ATOMS: atom_id res chain seq x y z
N MET A 1 46.08 29.86 31.21
CA MET A 1 44.66 29.53 30.98
C MET A 1 44.46 29.32 29.48
N ALA A 2 44.79 28.12 28.97
CA ALA A 2 44.97 27.85 27.54
C ALA A 2 44.15 26.64 27.04
N VAL A 3 43.08 26.28 27.75
CA VAL A 3 42.21 25.13 27.40
C VAL A 3 41.05 25.57 26.48
N GLN A 4 40.74 26.87 26.43
CA GLN A 4 39.54 27.38 25.75
C GLN A 4 39.69 27.58 24.23
N LYS A 5 40.92 27.62 23.69
CA LYS A 5 41.16 27.80 22.24
C LYS A 5 41.11 26.50 21.45
N HIS A 6 41.39 25.36 22.10
CA HIS A 6 41.38 24.04 21.45
C HIS A 6 40.04 23.31 21.54
N MET A 7 39.12 23.70 22.44
CA MET A 7 37.78 23.10 22.51
C MET A 7 36.81 23.68 21.47
N TYR A 8 37.02 24.92 21.02
CA TYR A 8 36.17 25.59 20.02
C TYR A 8 36.08 24.86 18.66
N PRO A 9 37.17 24.35 18.06
CA PRO A 9 37.06 23.61 16.80
C PRO A 9 36.33 22.27 16.96
N PHE A 10 36.49 21.56 18.09
CA PHE A 10 35.75 20.32 18.36
C PHE A 10 34.26 20.55 18.55
N ILE A 11 33.88 21.63 19.25
CA ILE A 11 32.47 22.00 19.45
C ILE A 11 31.82 22.41 18.11
N ILE A 12 32.52 23.15 17.24
CA ILE A 12 32.01 23.51 15.90
C ILE A 12 31.79 22.27 15.03
N ILE A 13 32.71 21.31 15.03
CA ILE A 13 32.59 20.08 14.24
C ILE A 13 31.37 19.26 14.69
N ILE A 14 31.14 19.16 16.00
CA ILE A 14 29.97 18.48 16.58
C ILE A 14 28.67 19.18 16.15
N ILE A 15 28.61 20.51 16.23
CA ILE A 15 27.41 21.27 15.83
C ILE A 15 27.13 21.12 14.32
N LEU A 16 28.14 21.16 13.44
CA LEU A 16 27.97 20.98 12.00
C LEU A 16 27.49 19.55 11.63
N SER A 17 27.95 18.54 12.37
CA SER A 17 27.48 17.15 12.16
C SER A 17 26.05 16.94 12.67
N PHE A 18 25.62 17.63 13.73
CA PHE A 18 24.21 17.65 14.14
C PHE A 18 23.31 18.44 13.18
N ILE A 19 23.80 19.54 12.57
CA ILE A 19 23.04 20.29 11.55
C ILE A 19 22.82 19.43 10.30
N SER A 20 23.81 18.65 9.86
CA SER A 20 23.66 17.69 8.76
C SER A 20 22.72 16.51 9.06
N CYS A 21 22.46 16.21 10.34
CA CYS A 21 21.50 15.17 10.73
C CYS A 21 20.06 15.69 10.80
N ASN A 22 19.86 17.00 10.98
CA ASN A 22 18.53 17.63 11.09
C ASN A 22 17.93 18.06 9.73
N THR A 23 18.68 18.00 8.62
CA THR A 23 18.12 18.31 7.28
C THR A 23 17.65 17.08 6.51
N SER A 24 17.72 15.86 7.09
CA SER A 24 17.15 14.64 6.50
C SER A 24 15.78 14.26 7.05
N LEU A 25 15.17 15.06 7.94
CA LEU A 25 13.77 14.91 8.34
C LEU A 25 12.90 15.90 7.55
N ARG A 26 12.74 15.65 6.24
CA ARG A 26 11.52 16.10 5.55
C ARG A 26 10.44 15.10 5.90
N ASP A 27 9.76 15.37 7.00
CA ASP A 27 8.38 14.93 7.18
C ASP A 27 7.60 15.41 5.94
N GLY A 28 7.23 14.48 5.07
CA GLY A 28 6.16 14.71 4.12
C GLY A 28 4.87 15.02 4.89
N PRO A 29 3.93 15.79 4.32
CA PRO A 29 2.68 16.06 5.00
C PRO A 29 1.90 14.75 5.21
N SER A 30 1.98 14.23 6.44
CA SER A 30 0.97 13.35 7.00
C SER A 30 -0.26 14.19 7.24
N HIS A 31 -1.17 14.20 6.26
CA HIS A 31 -2.57 14.42 6.54
C HIS A 31 -3.32 13.13 6.21
N SER A 32 -3.23 12.23 7.18
CA SER A 32 -4.29 11.33 7.58
C SER A 32 -5.68 11.84 7.13
N LYS A 33 -6.26 11.18 6.13
CA LYS A 33 -7.71 11.03 6.05
C LYS A 33 -8.02 9.58 6.36
N TYR A 34 -8.13 9.28 7.65
CA TYR A 34 -9.14 8.32 8.08
C TYR A 34 -10.47 8.83 7.53
N VAL A 35 -10.98 8.20 6.48
CA VAL A 35 -12.41 8.25 6.20
C VAL A 35 -13.01 7.06 6.91
N GLN A 36 -14.03 7.39 7.69
CA GLN A 36 -14.77 6.53 8.58
C GLN A 36 -15.18 5.21 7.91
N GLU A 37 -15.02 4.19 8.73
CA GLU A 37 -15.75 2.94 8.74
C GLU A 37 -17.28 3.14 8.57
N GLU A 38 -17.91 2.07 8.11
CA GLU A 38 -19.35 1.87 7.89
C GLU A 38 -19.89 2.43 6.56
N SER A 39 -20.40 1.63 5.63
CA SER A 39 -21.27 0.47 5.81
C SER A 39 -21.25 -0.33 4.52
N GLY A 40 -21.43 -1.65 4.65
CA GLY A 40 -21.74 -2.51 3.52
C GLY A 40 -22.93 -1.93 2.74
N PHE A 41 -22.82 -1.93 1.42
CA PHE A 41 -23.95 -1.61 0.56
C PHE A 41 -24.05 -2.66 -0.54
N ASP A 42 -24.76 -3.74 -0.19
CA ASP A 42 -25.47 -4.55 -1.16
C ASP A 42 -26.54 -3.66 -1.80
N PHE A 43 -26.53 -3.54 -3.13
CA PHE A 43 -27.69 -3.03 -3.84
C PHE A 43 -28.04 -3.90 -5.02
N GLU A 44 -28.84 -4.90 -4.69
CA GLU A 44 -29.81 -5.51 -5.56
C GLU A 44 -30.86 -4.46 -6.00
N ASN A 45 -31.10 -4.42 -7.31
CA ASN A 45 -32.26 -3.88 -8.02
C ASN A 45 -32.57 -2.36 -8.03
N SER A 46 -32.40 -1.82 -9.25
CA SER A 46 -33.39 -1.06 -10.03
C SER A 46 -33.65 0.44 -9.75
N ALA A 47 -33.33 1.21 -10.80
CA ALA A 47 -34.12 2.30 -11.38
C ALA A 47 -34.74 3.39 -10.46
N LYS A 48 -34.05 4.53 -10.38
CA LYS A 48 -34.56 5.86 -10.85
C LYS A 48 -33.63 6.97 -10.39
N LEU A 49 -33.01 7.63 -11.35
CA LEU A 49 -32.77 9.08 -11.29
C LEU A 49 -32.70 9.59 -12.73
N GLN A 50 -33.88 9.88 -13.27
CA GLN A 50 -34.07 10.68 -14.47
C GLN A 50 -34.04 12.15 -14.05
N THR A 51 -32.94 12.87 -14.30
CA THR A 51 -32.96 14.33 -14.55
C THR A 51 -31.59 14.78 -15.08
N GLY A 52 -31.55 15.37 -16.28
CA GLY A 52 -30.38 16.11 -16.80
C GLY A 52 -29.60 15.47 -17.96
N ILE A 53 -30.26 15.11 -19.05
CA ILE A 53 -29.68 14.50 -20.25
C ILE A 53 -29.03 15.59 -21.13
N TYR A 54 -27.81 16.10 -20.86
CA TYR A 54 -26.95 16.77 -21.90
C TYR A 54 -25.45 16.93 -21.51
N GLY A 55 -24.95 16.26 -20.46
CA GLY A 55 -23.52 16.42 -20.10
C GLY A 55 -22.88 15.32 -19.27
N PHE A 56 -23.53 14.17 -19.08
CA PHE A 56 -23.07 13.15 -18.12
C PHE A 56 -22.83 11.75 -18.67
N LYS A 57 -22.98 11.52 -19.97
CA LYS A 57 -22.67 10.20 -20.56
C LYS A 57 -21.16 9.90 -20.70
N THR A 58 -20.30 10.90 -20.49
CA THR A 58 -18.84 10.75 -20.67
C THR A 58 -18.05 10.70 -19.35
N PHE A 59 -18.64 11.06 -18.21
CA PHE A 59 -17.90 11.06 -16.93
C PHE A 59 -17.94 9.72 -16.16
N GLN A 60 -18.62 8.70 -16.67
CA GLN A 60 -18.75 7.42 -15.95
C GLN A 60 -17.70 6.35 -16.32
N ARG A 61 -16.57 6.67 -16.98
CA ARG A 61 -15.49 5.68 -17.20
C ARG A 61 -14.09 6.31 -17.29
N LEU A 62 -13.52 6.77 -16.16
CA LEU A 62 -12.06 6.96 -16.05
C LEU A 62 -11.46 6.56 -14.70
N ALA A 63 -12.27 6.14 -13.71
CA ALA A 63 -11.73 5.44 -12.55
C ALA A 63 -11.68 3.95 -12.88
N ALA A 64 -10.52 3.47 -13.33
CA ALA A 64 -10.25 2.03 -13.31
C ALA A 64 -10.27 1.60 -11.83
N SER A 65 -11.35 0.95 -11.40
CA SER A 65 -11.39 0.30 -10.09
C SER A 65 -10.31 -0.77 -10.07
N ALA A 66 -9.29 -0.60 -9.23
CA ALA A 66 -8.26 -1.60 -9.06
C ALA A 66 -8.84 -2.77 -8.26
N ASN A 67 -8.66 -4.00 -8.77
CA ASN A 67 -9.12 -5.18 -8.06
C ASN A 67 -8.18 -5.46 -6.88
N THR A 68 -8.66 -5.23 -5.67
CA THR A 68 -7.94 -5.60 -4.44
C THR A 68 -8.09 -7.09 -4.20
N ILE A 69 -6.97 -7.79 -4.03
CA ILE A 69 -6.91 -9.24 -3.83
C ILE A 69 -6.15 -9.48 -2.54
N ASN A 70 -6.83 -9.88 -1.47
CA ASN A 70 -6.20 -10.18 -0.20
C ASN A 70 -5.75 -11.63 -0.17
N VAL A 71 -4.53 -11.90 0.27
CA VAL A 71 -4.00 -13.28 0.44
C VAL A 71 -4.81 -14.11 1.43
N ASP A 72 -5.46 -13.48 2.41
CA ASP A 72 -6.31 -14.15 3.39
C ASP A 72 -7.57 -14.78 2.74
N ASP A 73 -8.09 -14.17 1.68
CA ASP A 73 -9.25 -14.69 0.92
C ASP A 73 -8.94 -16.03 0.24
N PHE A 74 -7.66 -16.37 0.13
CA PHE A 74 -7.15 -17.62 -0.44
C PHE A 74 -6.67 -18.61 0.64
N GLY A 75 -6.97 -18.34 1.91
CA GLY A 75 -6.68 -19.23 3.03
C GLY A 75 -5.34 -19.01 3.70
N ALA A 76 -4.68 -17.87 3.48
CA ALA A 76 -3.47 -17.53 4.22
C ALA A 76 -3.83 -17.29 5.71
N LYS A 77 -3.13 -17.97 6.62
CA LYS A 77 -3.38 -17.87 8.06
C LYS A 77 -2.60 -16.70 8.66
N GLY A 78 -1.34 -16.54 8.29
CA GLY A 78 -0.51 -15.45 8.82
C GLY A 78 -0.13 -15.61 10.29
N ASP A 79 -0.01 -16.85 10.77
CA ASP A 79 0.38 -17.17 12.16
C ASP A 79 1.88 -17.49 12.35
N GLY A 80 2.66 -17.49 11.26
CA GLY A 80 4.10 -17.73 11.26
C GLY A 80 4.50 -19.21 11.34
N THR A 81 3.53 -20.12 11.41
CA THR A 81 3.76 -21.56 11.61
C THR A 81 3.20 -22.40 10.48
N HIS A 82 2.06 -22.02 9.91
CA HIS A 82 1.47 -22.72 8.78
C HIS A 82 2.04 -22.22 7.46
N ASP A 83 2.27 -23.16 6.55
CA ASP A 83 2.72 -22.85 5.21
C ASP A 83 1.61 -22.18 4.39
N ASP A 84 1.76 -20.87 4.18
CA ASP A 84 0.81 -20.01 3.44
C ASP A 84 1.15 -19.92 1.94
N THR A 85 2.16 -20.67 1.47
CA THR A 85 2.66 -20.56 0.08
C THR A 85 1.56 -20.77 -0.96
N GLN A 86 0.67 -21.74 -0.75
CA GLN A 86 -0.40 -22.05 -1.69
C GLN A 86 -1.41 -20.89 -1.80
N ALA A 87 -1.76 -20.25 -0.69
CA ALA A 87 -2.64 -19.09 -0.69
C ALA A 87 -2.03 -17.93 -1.48
N PHE A 88 -0.73 -17.65 -1.29
CA PHE A 88 -0.01 -16.63 -2.05
C PHE A 88 0.06 -16.96 -3.55
N GLN A 89 0.23 -18.23 -3.94
CA GLN A 89 0.20 -18.63 -5.35
C GLN A 89 -1.17 -18.35 -5.98
N MET A 90 -2.25 -18.73 -5.29
CA MET A 90 -3.61 -18.55 -5.80
C MET A 90 -3.97 -17.07 -5.90
N ALA A 91 -3.63 -16.28 -4.88
CA ALA A 91 -3.85 -14.84 -4.88
C ALA A 91 -3.07 -14.15 -6.00
N TRP A 92 -1.79 -14.53 -6.21
CA TRP A 92 -0.98 -14.05 -7.32
C TRP A 92 -1.59 -14.39 -8.69
N GLN A 93 -2.00 -15.64 -8.91
CA GLN A 93 -2.60 -16.07 -10.17
C GLN A 93 -3.89 -15.28 -10.47
N LYS A 94 -4.74 -15.10 -9.46
CA LYS A 94 -5.94 -14.29 -9.59
C LYS A 94 -5.59 -12.85 -9.97
N ALA A 95 -4.65 -12.22 -9.25
CA ALA A 95 -4.26 -10.83 -9.49
C ALA A 95 -3.63 -10.66 -10.88
N CYS A 96 -2.76 -11.58 -11.29
CA CYS A 96 -2.11 -11.61 -12.59
C CYS A 96 -3.11 -11.77 -13.75
N SER A 97 -4.21 -12.49 -13.52
CA SER A 97 -5.29 -12.70 -14.50
C SER A 97 -6.28 -11.53 -14.63
N SER A 98 -6.17 -10.51 -13.76
CA SER A 98 -7.04 -9.34 -13.69
C SER A 98 -6.50 -8.14 -14.46
N THR A 99 -7.40 -7.23 -14.85
CA THR A 99 -7.05 -5.96 -15.49
C THR A 99 -6.95 -4.88 -14.41
N GLY A 100 -5.72 -4.62 -13.94
CA GLY A 100 -5.43 -3.75 -12.80
C GLY A 100 -5.79 -4.43 -11.48
N ALA A 101 -4.77 -4.90 -10.76
CA ALA A 101 -4.96 -5.54 -9.46
C ALA A 101 -3.88 -5.12 -8.45
N ILE A 102 -4.30 -5.06 -7.19
CA ILE A 102 -3.45 -4.85 -6.02
C ILE A 102 -3.51 -6.13 -5.20
N LEU A 103 -2.38 -6.83 -5.08
CA LEU A 103 -2.24 -7.95 -4.17
C LEU A 103 -1.91 -7.41 -2.78
N VAL A 104 -2.78 -7.64 -1.81
CA VAL A 104 -2.65 -7.12 -0.45
C VAL A 104 -2.17 -8.22 0.49
N VAL A 105 -1.08 -7.93 1.22
CA VAL A 105 -0.63 -8.72 2.36
C VAL A 105 -0.94 -7.94 3.64
N PRO A 106 -1.95 -8.37 4.42
CA PRO A 106 -2.32 -7.71 5.66
C PRO A 106 -1.16 -7.50 6.61
N GLN A 107 -1.07 -6.28 7.15
CA GLN A 107 -0.09 -5.94 8.17
C GLN A 107 -0.40 -6.65 9.49
N LYS A 108 0.62 -6.76 10.36
CA LYS A 108 0.54 -7.38 11.69
C LYS A 108 0.30 -8.90 11.69
N LYS A 109 0.49 -9.55 10.55
CA LYS A 109 0.51 -11.01 10.40
C LYS A 109 1.87 -11.49 9.96
N ASN A 110 2.19 -12.75 10.28
CA ASN A 110 3.45 -13.38 9.91
C ASN A 110 3.16 -14.54 8.96
N TYR A 111 3.50 -14.41 7.69
CA TYR A 111 3.23 -15.46 6.70
C TYR A 111 4.48 -16.32 6.50
N LEU A 112 4.37 -17.63 6.71
CA LEU A 112 5.46 -18.55 6.43
C LEU A 112 5.34 -19.03 4.98
N LEU A 113 6.33 -18.68 4.16
CA LEU A 113 6.38 -19.03 2.74
C LEU A 113 7.60 -19.89 2.45
N LYS A 114 7.40 -20.94 1.66
CA LYS A 114 8.47 -21.61 0.92
C LYS A 114 8.95 -20.73 -0.23
N PRO A 115 10.14 -20.98 -0.79
CA PRO A 115 10.58 -20.31 -1.99
C PRO A 115 9.52 -20.36 -3.09
N ILE A 116 9.05 -19.19 -3.50
CA ILE A 116 7.97 -19.01 -4.48
C ILE A 116 8.41 -18.01 -5.53
N ARG A 117 8.06 -18.28 -6.79
CA ARG A 117 8.31 -17.37 -7.90
C ARG A 117 6.99 -16.82 -8.43
N PHE A 118 6.82 -15.51 -8.28
CA PHE A 118 5.72 -14.78 -8.89
C PHE A 118 6.08 -14.44 -10.34
N SER A 119 5.50 -15.19 -11.30
CA SER A 119 5.75 -15.01 -12.73
C SER A 119 4.46 -15.06 -13.55
N GLY A 120 4.49 -14.39 -14.71
CA GLY A 120 3.39 -14.27 -15.67
C GLY A 120 3.65 -15.03 -16.98
N PRO A 121 2.67 -15.03 -17.89
CA PRO A 121 2.10 -13.80 -18.43
C PRO A 121 0.96 -13.20 -17.58
N CYS A 122 1.07 -11.93 -17.23
CA CYS A 122 0.01 -11.17 -16.56
C CYS A 122 -0.68 -10.21 -17.54
N LYS A 123 -1.98 -9.99 -17.36
CA LYS A 123 -2.76 -9.11 -18.25
C LYS A 123 -2.45 -7.62 -18.06
N SER A 124 -1.89 -7.25 -16.92
CA SER A 124 -1.62 -5.87 -16.55
C SER A 124 -0.50 -5.79 -15.51
N LYS A 125 -0.06 -4.56 -15.21
CA LYS A 125 0.89 -4.31 -14.12
C LYS A 125 0.19 -4.60 -12.78
N LEU A 126 0.85 -5.41 -11.96
CA LEU A 126 0.42 -5.78 -10.62
C LEU A 126 1.25 -5.01 -9.59
N THR A 127 0.58 -4.52 -8.56
CA THR A 127 1.23 -3.91 -7.38
C THR A 127 0.99 -4.81 -6.18
N MET A 128 2.03 -5.07 -5.40
CA MET A 128 1.94 -5.79 -4.12
C MET A 128 2.09 -4.77 -2.99
N GLN A 129 1.21 -4.84 -1.99
CA GLN A 129 1.14 -3.92 -0.85
C GLN A 129 1.27 -4.64 0.48
#